data_AF-A0A7S2IVK9-F1
#
_entry.id   AF-A0A7S2IVK9-F1
#
_cell.length_a   1.000
_cell.length_b   1.000
_cell.length_c   1.000
_cell.angle_alpha   90.00
_cell.angle_beta   90.00
_cell.angle_gamma   90.00
#
_symmetry.space_group_name_H-M   'P 1'
#
loop_
_entity.id
_entity.type
_entity.pdbx_description
1 polymer ?
#
loop_
_entity_poly.entity_id
_entity_poly.type
_entity_poly.pdbx_seq_one_letter_code
_entity_poly.pdbx_strand_id
1 'polypeptide(L)'
;LSVALAPHGTVEQASFRDASKLGGMSGSFLFIDVTFAGGEKKAMVLKTAGANVLISSSNSRVSLGLAREAFFYTEISGSLDGARVPQSFYAHGNMETGQICALIECLEDAVPCGVFFGAAQPNNWGIKDKIDEYCQGNPGPDAVTANAFVEYARLHASYWQDPALKTTAWLRASDWYAGAGEEKWSACMAMSQEAWGKCRVAIEAGTAPITWDEHVVKCINESFAKAGWQAYQDEIKRKPFCLVHGDAHPGNAMWVAQRTERAHQCLIDFEMVGLGPGAQDLGQYVISHVDPGMRREKERAWVG
;
A
#
# COMPACT_ATOMS: atom_id res chain seq x y z
N LEU A 1 -15.18 12.34 -28.24
CA LEU A 1 -16.07 11.33 -27.64
C LEU A 1 -16.52 11.87 -26.30
N SER A 2 -17.83 12.00 -26.08
CA SER A 2 -18.37 12.33 -24.76
C SER A 2 -18.48 11.02 -23.96
N VAL A 3 -17.82 10.95 -22.81
CA VAL A 3 -17.88 9.83 -21.88
C VAL A 3 -18.44 10.37 -20.57
N ALA A 4 -19.50 9.76 -20.06
CA ALA A 4 -20.05 10.10 -18.75
C ALA A 4 -19.24 9.37 -17.67
N LEU A 5 -18.69 10.12 -16.71
CA LEU A 5 -18.07 9.58 -15.50
C LEU A 5 -19.05 9.75 -14.35
N ALA A 6 -20.20 9.09 -14.40
CA ALA A 6 -21.22 9.26 -13.36
C ALA A 6 -20.65 8.87 -11.97
N PRO A 7 -20.89 9.68 -10.91
CA PRO A 7 -21.78 10.85 -10.83
C PRO A 7 -21.13 12.21 -11.19
N HIS A 8 -19.87 12.23 -11.65
CA HIS A 8 -19.04 13.43 -11.83
C HIS A 8 -19.33 14.28 -13.08
N GLY A 9 -20.34 13.90 -13.87
CA GLY A 9 -20.77 14.65 -15.05
C GLY A 9 -20.17 14.16 -16.36
N THR A 10 -20.36 14.98 -17.40
CA THR A 10 -19.97 14.66 -18.78
C THR A 10 -18.60 15.24 -19.09
N VAL A 11 -17.67 14.44 -19.62
CA VAL A 11 -16.36 14.93 -20.05
C VAL A 11 -16.49 15.70 -21.36
N GLU A 12 -16.04 16.95 -21.40
CA GLU A 12 -15.95 17.78 -22.62
C GLU A 12 -14.58 17.65 -23.29
N GLN A 13 -13.52 17.69 -22.48
CA GLN A 13 -12.14 17.63 -22.96
C GLN A 13 -11.29 16.78 -22.02
N ALA A 14 -10.36 16.01 -22.58
CA ALA A 14 -9.31 15.34 -21.83
C ALA A 14 -7.98 15.45 -22.57
N SER A 15 -6.89 15.63 -21.83
CA SER A 15 -5.52 15.65 -22.38
C SER A 15 -4.55 14.93 -21.47
N PHE A 16 -3.60 14.21 -22.06
CA PHE A 16 -2.51 13.62 -21.30
C PHE A 16 -1.54 14.70 -20.84
N ARG A 17 -1.08 14.60 -19.58
CA ARG A 17 0.02 15.40 -19.07
C ARG A 17 1.33 14.70 -19.39
N ASP A 18 2.33 15.47 -19.81
CA ASP A 18 3.71 15.01 -19.80
C ASP A 18 4.22 15.04 -18.36
N ALA A 19 4.03 13.93 -17.67
CA ALA A 19 4.41 13.75 -16.28
C ALA A 19 5.09 12.40 -16.12
N SER A 20 6.15 12.39 -15.32
CA SER A 20 6.83 11.16 -14.92
C SER A 20 6.40 10.76 -13.52
N LYS A 21 6.18 9.46 -13.32
CA LYS A 21 5.99 8.91 -11.99
C LYS A 21 7.33 8.88 -11.25
N LEU A 22 7.28 9.03 -9.93
CA LEU A 22 8.40 8.73 -9.04
C LEU A 22 8.22 7.30 -8.52
N GLY A 23 8.87 6.31 -9.15
CA GLY A 23 8.89 4.92 -8.65
C GLY A 23 7.69 4.03 -9.05
N GLY A 24 7.47 2.94 -8.29
CA GLY A 24 6.36 1.97 -8.46
C GLY A 24 6.63 0.81 -9.44
N MET A 25 6.27 -0.42 -9.04
CA MET A 25 6.69 -1.66 -9.74
C MET A 25 5.58 -2.40 -10.51
N SER A 26 4.31 -2.16 -10.20
CA SER A 26 3.17 -3.02 -10.59
C SER A 26 2.19 -2.40 -11.60
N GLY A 27 2.25 -1.09 -11.84
CA GLY A 27 1.31 -0.37 -12.70
C GLY A 27 1.95 0.59 -13.72
N SER A 28 1.26 0.77 -14.84
CA SER A 28 1.45 1.89 -15.76
C SER A 28 0.54 3.03 -15.34
N PHE A 29 1.06 4.25 -15.35
CA PHE A 29 0.35 5.44 -14.91
C PHE A 29 0.32 6.46 -16.05
N LEU A 30 -0.87 6.95 -16.37
CA LEU A 30 -1.06 8.09 -17.27
C LEU A 30 -1.73 9.22 -16.48
N PHE A 31 -1.16 10.40 -16.55
CA PHE A 31 -1.71 11.59 -15.93
C PHE A 31 -2.60 12.30 -16.94
N ILE A 32 -3.81 12.68 -16.53
CA ILE A 32 -4.84 13.19 -17.42
C ILE A 32 -5.45 14.45 -16.81
N ASP A 33 -5.49 15.53 -17.58
CA ASP A 33 -6.34 16.69 -17.32
C ASP A 33 -7.70 16.47 -17.93
N VAL A 34 -8.75 16.62 -17.14
CA VAL A 34 -10.14 16.47 -17.58
C VAL A 34 -10.88 17.77 -17.34
N THR A 35 -11.59 18.26 -18.35
CA THR A 35 -12.57 19.34 -18.24
C THR A 35 -13.97 18.77 -18.44
N PHE A 36 -14.84 18.98 -17.46
CA PHE A 36 -16.22 18.53 -17.46
C PHE A 36 -17.16 19.59 -18.04
N ALA A 37 -18.34 19.16 -18.46
CA ALA A 37 -19.44 20.01 -18.85
C ALA A 37 -19.82 20.93 -17.69
N GLY A 38 -19.62 22.23 -17.88
CA GLY A 38 -19.71 23.24 -16.82
C GLY A 38 -18.37 23.90 -16.46
N GLY A 39 -17.26 23.45 -17.06
CA GLY A 39 -15.94 24.09 -16.96
C GLY A 39 -15.11 23.67 -15.76
N GLU A 40 -15.60 22.75 -14.91
CA GLU A 40 -14.81 22.16 -13.83
C GLU A 40 -13.61 21.39 -14.42
N LYS A 41 -12.43 21.60 -13.84
CA LYS A 41 -11.20 20.92 -14.24
C LYS A 41 -10.70 20.00 -13.12
N LYS A 42 -10.31 18.79 -13.47
CA LYS A 42 -9.71 17.82 -12.55
C LYS A 42 -8.46 17.18 -13.12
N ALA A 43 -7.49 17.01 -12.24
CA ALA A 43 -6.31 16.19 -12.45
C ALA A 43 -6.62 14.74 -12.08
N MET A 44 -6.33 13.80 -12.97
CA MET A 44 -6.58 12.38 -12.76
C MET A 44 -5.36 11.53 -13.08
N VAL A 45 -5.29 10.35 -12.47
CA VAL A 45 -4.33 9.30 -12.75
C VAL A 45 -5.08 8.08 -13.23
N LEU A 46 -4.73 7.61 -14.43
CA LEU A 46 -5.15 6.31 -14.93
C LEU A 46 -4.05 5.28 -14.60
N LYS A 47 -4.32 4.42 -13.62
CA LYS A 47 -3.50 3.24 -13.29
C LYS A 47 -4.01 2.04 -14.08
N THR A 48 -3.12 1.38 -14.82
CA THR A 48 -3.43 0.16 -15.58
C THR A 48 -2.39 -0.92 -15.39
N ALA A 49 -2.77 -2.16 -15.70
CA ALA A 49 -1.84 -3.28 -15.84
C ALA A 49 -0.89 -3.03 -17.03
N GLY A 50 0.32 -2.52 -16.78
CA GLY A 50 1.28 -2.21 -17.84
C GLY A 50 1.82 -3.45 -18.54
N ALA A 51 2.19 -3.33 -19.82
CA ALA A 51 3.02 -4.32 -20.52
C ALA A 51 4.51 -4.23 -20.11
N ASN A 52 4.95 -3.06 -19.63
CA ASN A 52 6.36 -2.73 -19.34
C ASN A 52 6.65 -2.52 -17.85
N VAL A 53 5.91 -3.18 -16.97
CA VAL A 53 6.13 -3.12 -15.52
C VAL A 53 6.95 -4.33 -15.04
N LEU A 54 7.61 -4.23 -13.88
CA LEU A 54 8.40 -5.35 -13.31
C LEU A 54 7.54 -6.61 -13.13
N ILE A 55 6.26 -6.43 -12.81
CA ILE A 55 5.25 -7.49 -12.75
C ILE A 55 4.40 -7.47 -14.03
N SER A 56 5.04 -7.68 -15.18
CA SER A 56 4.39 -7.58 -16.50
C SER A 56 3.56 -8.81 -16.88
N SER A 57 3.89 -9.99 -16.31
CA SER A 57 3.18 -11.22 -16.64
C SER A 57 1.80 -11.26 -15.99
N SER A 58 0.78 -11.64 -16.77
CA SER A 58 -0.58 -11.87 -16.27
C SER A 58 -0.58 -12.83 -15.09
N ASN A 59 0.24 -13.90 -15.15
CA ASN A 59 0.31 -14.94 -14.13
C ASN A 59 0.77 -14.40 -12.77
N SER A 60 1.78 -13.52 -12.74
CA SER A 60 2.24 -12.90 -11.49
C SER A 60 1.17 -11.98 -10.90
N ARG A 61 0.46 -11.23 -11.74
CA ARG A 61 -0.63 -10.34 -11.29
C ARG A 61 -1.83 -11.10 -10.73
N VAL A 62 -2.19 -12.22 -11.35
CA VAL A 62 -3.25 -13.12 -10.86
C VAL A 62 -2.85 -13.75 -9.53
N SER A 63 -1.63 -14.30 -9.45
CA SER A 63 -1.12 -14.92 -8.22
C SER A 63 -1.09 -13.95 -7.04
N LEU A 64 -0.63 -12.72 -7.28
CA LEU A 64 -0.64 -11.66 -6.28
C LEU A 64 -2.03 -11.07 -6.07
N GLY A 65 -2.97 -11.26 -7.00
CA GLY A 65 -4.30 -10.68 -6.97
C GLY A 65 -4.29 -9.16 -7.05
N LEU A 66 -3.48 -8.55 -7.92
CA LEU A 66 -3.34 -7.08 -7.96
C LEU A 66 -4.63 -6.35 -8.39
N ALA A 67 -5.55 -7.05 -9.07
CA ALA A 67 -6.84 -6.49 -9.47
C ALA A 67 -7.70 -6.03 -8.28
N ARG A 68 -7.41 -6.50 -7.05
CA ARG A 68 -8.10 -6.13 -5.79
C ARG A 68 -8.17 -4.63 -5.55
N GLU A 69 -7.15 -3.88 -5.96
CA GLU A 69 -7.16 -2.43 -5.80
C GLU A 69 -8.32 -1.77 -6.56
N ALA A 70 -8.65 -2.23 -7.78
CA ALA A 70 -9.80 -1.70 -8.49
C ALA A 70 -11.12 -2.01 -7.76
N PHE A 71 -11.27 -3.21 -7.19
CA PHE A 71 -12.44 -3.54 -6.38
C PHE A 71 -12.53 -2.66 -5.13
N PHE A 72 -11.40 -2.34 -4.48
CA PHE A 72 -11.36 -1.39 -3.38
C PHE A 72 -11.88 -0.01 -3.80
N TYR A 73 -11.40 0.52 -4.92
CA TYR A 73 -11.87 1.83 -5.40
C TYR A 73 -13.34 1.83 -5.82
N THR A 74 -13.86 0.71 -6.33
CA THR A 74 -15.27 0.57 -6.72
C THR A 74 -16.20 0.39 -5.51
N GLU A 75 -15.82 -0.45 -4.54
CA GLU A 75 -16.74 -0.96 -3.53
C GLU A 75 -16.54 -0.36 -2.13
N ILE A 76 -15.33 0.07 -1.79
CA ILE A 76 -14.96 0.44 -0.42
C ILE A 76 -14.60 1.93 -0.29
N SER A 77 -13.78 2.45 -1.21
CA SER A 77 -13.12 3.76 -1.05
C SER A 77 -14.09 4.91 -0.74
N GLY A 78 -15.26 4.94 -1.38
CA GLY A 78 -16.27 5.97 -1.19
C GLY A 78 -17.08 5.87 0.11
N SER A 79 -16.90 4.79 0.88
CA SER A 79 -17.61 4.54 2.14
C SER A 79 -16.71 4.57 3.38
N LEU A 80 -15.42 4.89 3.22
CA LEU A 80 -14.49 5.03 4.34
C LEU A 80 -14.88 6.21 5.24
N ASP A 81 -14.86 5.98 6.55
CA ASP A 81 -15.10 7.02 7.54
C ASP A 81 -13.77 7.65 7.98
N GLY A 82 -13.45 8.78 7.37
CA GLY A 82 -12.33 9.65 7.75
C GLY A 82 -10.97 9.29 7.16
N ALA A 83 -10.72 8.05 6.76
CA ALA A 83 -9.46 7.67 6.13
C ALA A 83 -9.34 8.35 4.75
N ARG A 84 -8.22 9.02 4.51
CA ARG A 84 -8.02 9.77 3.27
C ARG A 84 -7.40 8.90 2.20
N VAL A 85 -8.12 8.74 1.09
CA VAL A 85 -7.70 8.03 -0.11
C VAL A 85 -8.08 8.86 -1.35
N PRO A 86 -7.42 8.68 -2.51
CA PRO A 86 -7.80 9.35 -3.74
C PRO A 86 -9.26 9.09 -4.11
N GLN A 87 -9.96 10.11 -4.58
CA GLN A 87 -11.30 9.92 -5.15
C GLN A 87 -11.24 8.98 -6.37
N SER A 88 -12.10 7.97 -6.40
CA SER A 88 -12.29 7.11 -7.56
C SER A 88 -13.30 7.73 -8.53
N PHE A 89 -12.95 7.83 -9.81
CA PHE A 89 -13.86 8.24 -10.90
C PHE A 89 -14.35 7.05 -11.72
N TYR A 90 -13.52 6.01 -11.83
CA TYR A 90 -13.83 4.75 -12.48
C TYR A 90 -12.84 3.70 -12.01
N ALA A 91 -13.30 2.50 -11.70
CA ALA A 91 -12.40 1.38 -11.46
C ALA A 91 -13.00 0.07 -11.98
N HIS A 92 -12.15 -0.75 -12.59
CA HIS A 92 -12.48 -2.08 -13.08
C HIS A 92 -11.30 -3.02 -12.86
N GLY A 93 -11.59 -4.17 -12.26
CA GLY A 93 -10.61 -5.23 -12.02
C GLY A 93 -11.15 -6.58 -12.49
N ASN A 94 -10.24 -7.47 -12.87
CA ASN A 94 -10.56 -8.86 -13.13
C ASN A 94 -9.53 -9.76 -12.44
N MET A 95 -9.98 -10.53 -11.44
CA MET A 95 -9.12 -11.40 -10.64
C MET A 95 -8.58 -12.60 -11.43
N GLU A 96 -9.27 -13.06 -12.47
CA GLU A 96 -8.87 -14.19 -13.30
C GLU A 96 -7.74 -13.81 -14.27
N THR A 97 -7.77 -12.59 -14.80
CA THR A 97 -6.77 -12.10 -15.75
C THR A 97 -5.70 -11.22 -15.11
N GLY A 98 -5.92 -10.78 -13.87
CA GLY A 98 -5.08 -9.81 -13.16
C GLY A 98 -5.15 -8.41 -13.77
N GLN A 99 -6.19 -8.11 -14.55
CA GLN A 99 -6.39 -6.78 -15.12
C GLN A 99 -6.81 -5.79 -14.03
N ILE A 100 -6.22 -4.59 -14.12
CA ILE A 100 -6.58 -3.43 -13.32
C ILE A 100 -6.68 -2.23 -14.25
N CYS A 101 -7.73 -1.43 -14.05
CA CYS A 101 -7.94 -0.12 -14.66
C CYS A 101 -8.61 0.76 -13.61
N ALA A 102 -7.90 1.75 -13.09
CA ALA A 102 -8.43 2.69 -12.10
C ALA A 102 -8.12 4.11 -12.56
N LEU A 103 -9.16 4.90 -12.77
CA LEU A 103 -9.09 6.35 -12.97
C LEU A 103 -9.42 7.01 -11.64
N ILE A 104 -8.39 7.52 -10.98
CA ILE A 104 -8.45 8.09 -9.65
C ILE A 104 -7.94 9.53 -9.64
N GLU A 105 -8.19 10.25 -8.56
CA GLU A 105 -7.68 11.60 -8.34
C GLU A 105 -6.16 11.65 -8.43
N CYS A 106 -5.64 12.63 -9.17
CA CYS A 106 -4.24 12.99 -9.09
C CYS A 106 -4.05 13.92 -7.90
N LEU A 107 -3.32 13.46 -6.88
CA LEU A 107 -2.99 14.27 -5.72
C LEU A 107 -1.96 15.36 -6.13
N GLU A 108 -2.46 16.58 -6.30
CA GLU A 108 -1.62 17.75 -6.63
C GLU A 108 -1.04 18.38 -5.36
N ASP A 109 0.04 19.15 -5.54
CA ASP A 109 0.78 19.78 -4.43
C ASP A 109 1.13 18.78 -3.31
N ALA A 110 1.72 17.65 -3.73
CA ALA A 110 2.00 16.52 -2.87
C ALA A 110 3.41 15.97 -3.04
N VAL A 111 3.95 15.38 -1.97
CA VAL A 111 5.23 14.64 -1.98
C VAL A 111 5.05 13.23 -1.41
N PRO A 112 5.74 12.20 -1.93
CA PRO A 112 5.68 10.85 -1.35
C PRO A 112 6.20 10.85 0.08
N CYS A 113 5.48 10.24 1.03
CA CYS A 113 5.90 10.26 2.44
C CYS A 113 7.22 9.51 2.68
N GLY A 114 7.62 8.62 1.77
CA GLY A 114 8.93 7.97 1.78
C GLY A 114 10.11 8.95 1.88
N VAL A 115 10.01 10.16 1.28
CA VAL A 115 11.12 11.12 1.24
C VAL A 115 11.59 11.55 2.63
N PHE A 116 10.67 11.61 3.60
CA PHE A 116 10.95 12.07 4.97
C PHE A 116 11.82 11.10 5.77
N PHE A 117 12.07 9.89 5.26
CA PHE A 117 12.88 8.85 5.90
C PHE A 117 14.26 8.71 5.25
N GLY A 118 14.66 9.65 4.39
CA GLY A 118 16.02 9.79 3.89
C GLY A 118 16.43 8.80 2.81
N ALA A 119 17.69 8.89 2.37
CA ALA A 119 18.20 8.17 1.21
C ALA A 119 18.37 6.65 1.43
N ALA A 120 18.31 6.18 2.67
CA ALA A 120 18.35 4.75 2.98
C ALA A 120 17.09 4.01 2.48
N GLN A 121 15.98 4.73 2.27
CA GLN A 121 14.76 4.14 1.75
C GLN A 121 14.92 3.72 0.28
N PRO A 122 14.61 2.44 -0.07
CA PRO A 122 14.69 1.98 -1.45
C PRO A 122 13.90 2.83 -2.44
N ASN A 123 12.73 3.32 -2.03
CA ASN A 123 11.87 4.18 -2.85
C ASN A 123 12.49 5.56 -3.13
N ASN A 124 13.50 5.98 -2.37
CA ASN A 124 14.16 7.27 -2.53
C ASN A 124 15.48 7.19 -3.33
N TRP A 125 15.99 6.00 -3.67
CA TRP A 125 17.31 5.87 -4.31
C TRP A 125 17.43 6.64 -5.63
N GLY A 126 16.34 6.72 -6.41
CA GLY A 126 16.29 7.47 -7.66
C GLY A 126 16.15 9.00 -7.49
N ILE A 127 15.88 9.48 -6.28
CA ILE A 127 15.67 10.90 -5.97
C ILE A 127 16.53 11.39 -4.79
N LYS A 128 17.57 10.63 -4.42
CA LYS A 128 18.40 10.89 -3.24
C LYS A 128 18.94 12.33 -3.18
N ASP A 129 19.26 12.92 -4.34
CA ASP A 129 19.84 14.26 -4.46
C ASP A 129 18.77 15.38 -4.36
N LYS A 130 17.48 15.01 -4.29
CA LYS A 130 16.34 15.93 -4.17
C LYS A 130 15.60 15.82 -2.83
N ILE A 131 16.03 14.93 -1.93
CA ILE A 131 15.34 14.68 -0.67
C ILE A 131 15.24 15.97 0.16
N ASP A 132 16.33 16.72 0.28
CA ASP A 132 16.37 17.96 1.06
C ASP A 132 15.38 19.01 0.51
N GLU A 133 15.29 19.12 -0.82
CA GLU A 133 14.33 20.00 -1.51
C GLU A 133 12.88 19.60 -1.20
N TYR A 134 12.55 18.31 -1.27
CA TYR A 134 11.21 17.82 -0.95
C TYR A 134 10.85 17.96 0.53
N CYS A 135 11.83 17.83 1.42
CA CYS A 135 11.63 17.96 2.87
C CYS A 135 11.57 19.44 3.32
N GLN A 136 12.12 20.37 2.54
CA GLN A 136 12.18 21.78 2.93
C GLN A 136 10.77 22.36 3.18
N GLY A 137 10.55 22.84 4.40
CA GLY A 137 9.28 23.43 4.85
C GLY A 137 8.16 22.41 5.15
N ASN A 138 8.43 21.12 5.01
CA ASN A 138 7.53 20.02 5.35
C ASN A 138 7.86 19.43 6.73
N PRO A 139 6.95 18.64 7.34
CA PRO A 139 7.22 17.99 8.62
C PRO A 139 8.38 16.99 8.53
N GLY A 140 8.96 16.70 9.70
CA GLY A 140 9.93 15.61 9.84
C GLY A 140 9.28 14.22 9.98
N PRO A 141 10.09 13.16 9.93
CA PRO A 141 9.62 11.76 9.97
C PRO A 141 8.76 11.40 11.19
N ASP A 142 8.99 12.02 12.36
CA ASP A 142 8.18 11.80 13.57
C ASP A 142 6.72 12.22 13.36
N ALA A 143 6.50 13.46 12.90
CA ALA A 143 5.16 13.98 12.65
C ALA A 143 4.45 13.26 11.49
N VAL A 144 5.19 12.84 10.45
CA VAL A 144 4.64 12.02 9.36
C VAL A 144 4.21 10.65 9.88
N THR A 145 5.02 10.02 10.73
CA THR A 145 4.68 8.73 11.35
C THR A 145 3.44 8.85 12.24
N ALA A 146 3.36 9.89 13.08
CA ALA A 146 2.18 10.14 13.90
C ALA A 146 0.90 10.33 13.05
N ASN A 147 0.99 11.07 11.94
CA ASN A 147 -0.14 11.23 11.01
C ASN A 147 -0.52 9.91 10.33
N ALA A 148 0.47 9.10 9.94
CA ALA A 148 0.22 7.79 9.37
C ALA A 148 -0.57 6.89 10.32
N PHE A 149 -0.22 6.87 11.62
CA PHE A 149 -0.95 6.11 12.62
C PHE A 149 -2.42 6.54 12.72
N VAL A 150 -2.69 7.85 12.66
CA VAL A 150 -4.06 8.39 12.65
C VAL A 150 -4.81 7.96 11.38
N GLU A 151 -4.20 8.05 10.20
CA GLU A 151 -4.85 7.64 8.94
C GLU A 151 -5.13 6.13 8.90
N TYR A 152 -4.19 5.29 9.32
CA TYR A 152 -4.43 3.85 9.43
C TYR A 152 -5.49 3.53 10.49
N ALA A 153 -5.51 4.23 11.63
CA ALA A 153 -6.55 4.05 12.63
C ALA A 153 -7.96 4.34 12.06
N ARG A 154 -8.10 5.39 11.24
CA ARG A 154 -9.37 5.69 10.55
C ARG A 154 -9.75 4.61 9.54
N LEU A 155 -8.78 4.11 8.77
CA LEU A 155 -9.01 3.01 7.82
C LEU A 155 -9.49 1.75 8.56
N HIS A 156 -8.80 1.40 9.64
CA HIS A 156 -9.11 0.23 10.47
C HIS A 156 -10.47 0.36 11.17
N ALA A 157 -10.79 1.56 11.67
CA ALA A 157 -12.04 1.83 12.37
C ALA A 157 -13.26 1.68 11.45
N SER A 158 -13.15 2.06 10.17
CA SER A 158 -14.25 2.01 9.20
C SER A 158 -14.88 0.62 9.06
N TYR A 159 -14.10 -0.44 9.28
CA TYR A 159 -14.56 -1.83 9.19
C TYR A 159 -14.06 -2.67 10.37
N TRP A 160 -13.98 -2.07 11.57
CA TRP A 160 -13.53 -2.77 12.75
C TRP A 160 -14.47 -3.93 13.10
N GLN A 161 -13.95 -5.16 13.10
CA GLN A 161 -14.72 -6.38 13.36
C GLN A 161 -15.93 -6.59 12.42
N ASP A 162 -15.97 -5.96 11.25
CA ASP A 162 -17.09 -6.11 10.33
C ASP A 162 -17.11 -7.53 9.71
N PRO A 163 -18.11 -8.38 10.02
CA PRO A 163 -18.19 -9.73 9.48
C PRO A 163 -18.35 -9.76 7.95
N ALA A 164 -18.83 -8.68 7.31
CA ALA A 164 -19.00 -8.63 5.85
C ALA A 164 -17.66 -8.83 5.13
N LEU A 165 -16.54 -8.34 5.69
CA LEU A 165 -15.21 -8.50 5.11
C LEU A 165 -14.79 -9.97 4.93
N LYS A 166 -15.28 -10.88 5.77
CA LYS A 166 -14.98 -12.32 5.68
C LYS A 166 -15.63 -12.97 4.46
N THR A 167 -16.71 -12.37 3.96
CA THR A 167 -17.45 -12.87 2.79
C THR A 167 -17.04 -12.18 1.49
N THR A 168 -16.21 -11.14 1.56
CA THR A 168 -15.70 -10.43 0.39
C THR A 168 -14.59 -11.23 -0.29
N ALA A 169 -14.97 -12.06 -1.28
CA ALA A 169 -14.09 -13.04 -1.90
C ALA A 169 -12.83 -12.44 -2.57
N TRP A 170 -12.90 -11.19 -3.03
CA TRP A 170 -11.75 -10.52 -3.61
C TRP A 170 -10.80 -9.96 -2.56
N LEU A 171 -11.16 -9.76 -1.28
CA LEU A 171 -10.20 -9.25 -0.29
C LEU A 171 -9.09 -10.28 -0.01
N ARG A 172 -7.86 -9.81 0.17
CA ARG A 172 -6.76 -10.69 0.61
C ARG A 172 -7.08 -11.26 2.00
N ALA A 173 -6.83 -12.56 2.17
CA ALA A 173 -7.01 -13.29 3.42
C ALA A 173 -8.46 -13.42 3.94
N SER A 174 -9.49 -13.05 3.17
CA SER A 174 -10.88 -13.26 3.59
C SER A 174 -11.20 -14.74 3.78
N ASP A 175 -10.75 -15.58 2.85
CA ASP A 175 -10.78 -17.05 2.92
C ASP A 175 -10.05 -17.58 4.15
N TRP A 176 -8.89 -17.01 4.47
CA TRP A 176 -8.10 -17.43 5.63
C TRP A 176 -8.83 -17.21 6.95
N TYR A 177 -9.50 -16.07 7.12
CA TYR A 177 -10.34 -15.80 8.30
C TYR A 177 -11.62 -16.65 8.34
N ALA A 178 -12.07 -17.18 7.21
CA ALA A 178 -13.14 -18.17 7.14
C ALA A 178 -12.66 -19.60 7.45
N GLY A 179 -11.35 -19.80 7.70
CA GLY A 179 -10.76 -21.12 7.93
C GLY A 179 -10.54 -21.93 6.65
N ALA A 180 -10.54 -21.28 5.49
CA ALA A 180 -10.30 -21.86 4.18
C ALA A 180 -9.02 -21.29 3.53
N GLY A 181 -8.62 -21.79 2.36
CA GLY A 181 -7.49 -21.23 1.62
C GLY A 181 -6.10 -21.66 2.11
N GLU A 182 -6.01 -22.79 2.81
CA GLU A 182 -4.74 -23.36 3.32
C GLU A 182 -3.69 -23.51 2.23
N GLU A 183 -4.07 -23.97 1.03
CA GLU A 183 -3.14 -24.14 -0.10
C GLU A 183 -2.53 -22.80 -0.53
N LYS A 184 -3.36 -21.76 -0.65
CA LYS A 184 -2.92 -20.41 -1.03
C LYS A 184 -2.05 -19.78 0.06
N TRP A 185 -2.42 -19.96 1.33
CA TRP A 185 -1.61 -19.55 2.47
C TRP A 185 -0.25 -20.25 2.46
N SER A 186 -0.24 -21.57 2.28
CA SER A 186 0.97 -22.40 2.25
C SER A 186 1.89 -22.00 1.10
N ALA A 187 1.33 -21.69 -0.07
CA ALA A 187 2.10 -21.16 -1.20
C ALA A 187 2.74 -19.80 -0.86
N CYS A 188 2.01 -18.88 -0.20
CA CYS A 188 2.57 -17.60 0.25
C CYS A 188 3.72 -17.78 1.25
N MET A 189 3.56 -18.72 2.19
CA MET A 189 4.61 -19.05 3.15
C MET A 189 5.84 -19.68 2.48
N ALA A 190 5.63 -20.59 1.52
CA ALA A 190 6.69 -21.23 0.76
C ALA A 190 7.52 -20.21 -0.02
N MET A 191 6.89 -19.24 -0.68
CA MET A 191 7.61 -18.15 -1.37
C MET A 191 8.51 -17.37 -0.41
N SER A 192 8.01 -17.06 0.79
CA SER A 192 8.75 -16.32 1.81
C SER A 192 9.92 -17.13 2.37
N GLN A 193 9.70 -18.43 2.59
CA GLN A 193 10.73 -19.37 3.03
C GLN A 193 11.82 -19.58 1.96
N GLU A 194 11.45 -19.66 0.69
CA GLU A 194 12.40 -19.78 -0.42
C GLU A 194 13.28 -18.52 -0.53
N ALA A 195 12.66 -17.33 -0.47
CA ALA A 195 13.39 -16.07 -0.48
C ALA A 195 14.39 -15.99 0.70
N TRP A 196 13.94 -16.36 1.91
CA TRP A 196 14.81 -16.42 3.07
C TRP A 196 15.92 -17.48 2.94
N GLY A 197 15.63 -18.64 2.36
CA GLY A 197 16.61 -19.68 2.07
C GLY A 197 17.74 -19.18 1.18
N LYS A 198 17.43 -18.38 0.14
CA LYS A 198 18.44 -17.71 -0.70
C LYS A 198 19.29 -16.72 0.10
N CYS A 199 18.66 -15.93 0.98
CA CYS A 199 19.40 -15.03 1.88
C CYS A 199 20.35 -15.81 2.79
N ARG A 200 19.91 -16.93 3.38
CA ARG A 200 20.75 -17.77 4.24
C ARG A 200 21.97 -18.34 3.52
N VAL A 201 21.80 -18.84 2.29
CA VAL A 201 22.93 -19.31 1.47
C VAL A 201 23.95 -18.19 1.25
N ALA A 202 23.49 -16.97 0.99
CA ALA A 202 24.38 -15.81 0.84
C ALA A 202 25.08 -15.42 2.15
N ILE A 203 24.40 -15.52 3.30
CA ILE A 203 25.00 -15.29 4.62
C ILE A 203 26.10 -16.32 4.89
N GLU A 204 25.80 -17.61 4.72
CA GLU A 204 26.73 -18.73 4.96
C GLU A 204 27.95 -18.65 4.03
N ALA A 205 27.77 -18.20 2.79
CA ALA A 205 28.84 -17.98 1.82
C ALA A 205 29.63 -16.67 2.03
N GLY A 206 29.22 -15.80 2.95
CA GLY A 206 29.82 -14.47 3.13
C GLY A 206 29.61 -13.51 1.96
N THR A 207 28.58 -13.76 1.12
CA THR A 207 28.26 -12.96 -0.07
C THR A 207 27.01 -12.10 0.09
N ALA A 208 26.38 -12.13 1.27
CA ALA A 208 25.25 -11.25 1.58
C ALA A 208 25.66 -9.77 1.47
N PRO A 209 24.79 -8.90 0.91
CA PRO A 209 25.11 -7.48 0.72
C PRO A 209 25.16 -6.68 2.03
N ILE A 210 24.71 -7.28 3.14
CA ILE A 210 24.72 -6.70 4.47
C ILE A 210 25.22 -7.73 5.48
N THR A 211 25.76 -7.24 6.60
CA THR A 211 26.05 -8.06 7.77
C THR A 211 24.77 -8.30 8.54
N TRP A 212 24.41 -9.58 8.70
CA TRP A 212 23.24 -9.97 9.48
C TRP A 212 23.61 -10.20 10.94
N ASP A 213 22.77 -9.71 11.84
CA ASP A 213 22.86 -10.03 13.26
C ASP A 213 22.43 -11.48 13.51
N GLU A 214 23.23 -12.23 14.27
CA GLU A 214 22.98 -13.65 14.54
C GLU A 214 21.66 -13.90 15.28
N HIS A 215 21.29 -13.00 16.18
CA HIS A 215 20.04 -13.10 16.92
C HIS A 215 18.83 -12.87 16.00
N VAL A 216 18.91 -11.92 15.06
CA VAL A 216 17.89 -11.70 14.03
C VAL A 216 17.73 -12.94 13.15
N VAL A 217 18.82 -13.51 12.64
CA VAL A 217 18.80 -14.75 11.84
C VAL A 217 18.11 -15.88 12.61
N LYS A 218 18.46 -16.05 13.88
CA LYS A 218 17.81 -17.04 14.75
C LYS A 218 16.32 -16.78 14.90
N CYS A 219 15.90 -15.54 15.13
CA CYS A 219 14.49 -15.18 15.26
C CYS A 219 13.68 -15.49 13.99
N ILE A 220 14.23 -15.19 12.81
CA ILE A 220 13.57 -15.48 11.53
C ILE A 220 13.42 -17.00 11.33
N ASN A 221 14.47 -17.77 11.61
CA ASN A 221 14.43 -19.23 11.52
C ASN A 221 13.38 -19.85 12.46
N GLU A 222 13.36 -19.41 13.72
CA GLU A 222 12.38 -19.86 14.71
C GLU A 222 10.94 -19.47 14.34
N SER A 223 10.76 -18.29 13.73
CA SER A 223 9.46 -17.84 13.22
C SER A 223 8.93 -18.77 12.12
N PHE A 224 9.76 -19.07 11.11
CA PHE A 224 9.37 -20.01 10.05
C PHE A 224 9.15 -21.43 10.55
N ALA A 225 9.95 -21.90 11.52
CA ALA A 225 9.78 -23.24 12.10
C ALA A 225 8.45 -23.40 12.86
N LYS A 226 7.91 -22.30 13.42
CA LYS A 226 6.62 -22.28 14.12
C LYS A 226 5.44 -22.00 13.21
N ALA A 227 5.68 -21.51 12.00
CA ALA A 227 4.63 -21.19 11.07
C ALA A 227 3.98 -22.46 10.53
N GLY A 228 2.69 -22.63 10.81
CA GLY A 228 1.87 -23.72 10.29
C GLY A 228 0.42 -23.26 10.20
N TRP A 229 -0.35 -23.86 9.28
CA TRP A 229 -1.74 -23.45 9.04
C TRP A 229 -2.57 -23.45 10.31
N GLN A 230 -2.53 -24.53 11.10
CA GLN A 230 -3.28 -24.61 12.34
C GLN A 230 -2.85 -23.55 13.38
N ALA A 231 -1.55 -23.34 13.53
CA ALA A 231 -1.03 -22.32 14.45
C ALA A 231 -1.46 -20.90 14.03
N TYR A 232 -1.42 -20.63 12.72
CA TYR A 232 -1.93 -19.39 12.15
C TYR A 232 -3.43 -19.22 12.38
N GLN A 233 -4.23 -20.27 12.12
CA GLN A 233 -5.67 -20.29 12.35
C GLN A 233 -6.03 -20.03 13.83
N ASP A 234 -5.31 -20.67 14.75
CA ASP A 234 -5.51 -20.49 16.19
C ASP A 234 -5.20 -19.05 16.63
N GLU A 235 -4.21 -18.41 16.00
CA GLU A 235 -3.81 -17.04 16.30
C GLU A 235 -4.80 -16.01 15.73
N ILE A 236 -5.13 -16.10 14.45
CA ILE A 236 -6.00 -15.08 13.80
C ILE A 236 -7.41 -15.07 14.36
N LYS A 237 -7.92 -16.23 14.83
CA LYS A 237 -9.26 -16.32 15.44
C LYS A 237 -9.35 -15.62 16.80
N ARG A 238 -8.22 -15.38 17.46
CA ARG A 238 -8.14 -14.70 18.77
C ARG A 238 -7.90 -13.21 18.66
N LYS A 239 -7.55 -12.71 17.47
CA LYS A 239 -7.22 -11.31 17.26
C LYS A 239 -8.40 -10.56 16.67
N PRO A 240 -8.56 -9.27 17.03
CA PRO A 240 -9.42 -8.42 16.24
C PRO A 240 -8.83 -8.27 14.84
N PHE A 241 -9.72 -8.13 13.88
CA PHE A 241 -9.49 -7.89 12.48
C PHE A 241 -10.27 -6.65 12.03
N CYS A 242 -9.79 -6.05 10.95
CA CYS A 242 -10.39 -4.94 10.23
C CYS A 242 -9.94 -5.00 8.76
N LEU A 243 -10.43 -4.05 7.96
CA LEU A 243 -9.82 -3.75 6.67
C LEU A 243 -8.38 -3.26 6.92
N VAL A 244 -7.41 -3.84 6.23
CA VAL A 244 -6.01 -3.41 6.29
C VAL A 244 -5.53 -3.01 4.91
N HIS A 245 -4.60 -2.06 4.86
CA HIS A 245 -3.92 -1.67 3.63
C HIS A 245 -3.08 -2.83 3.08
N GLY A 246 -2.43 -3.59 3.97
CA GLY A 246 -1.71 -4.81 3.63
C GLY A 246 -0.32 -4.61 3.04
N ASP A 247 0.00 -3.40 2.59
CA ASP A 247 1.35 -2.95 2.26
C ASP A 247 1.63 -1.56 2.86
N ALA A 248 1.50 -1.48 4.18
CA ALA A 248 1.53 -0.22 4.90
C ALA A 248 2.96 0.30 5.06
N HIS A 249 3.32 1.29 4.23
CA HIS A 249 4.62 1.95 4.31
C HIS A 249 4.56 3.39 3.76
N PRO A 250 5.48 4.29 4.17
CA PRO A 250 5.53 5.68 3.69
C PRO A 250 5.55 5.86 2.17
N GLY A 251 6.12 4.92 1.42
CA GLY A 251 6.06 4.96 -0.06
C GLY A 251 4.64 4.85 -0.65
N ASN A 252 3.68 4.32 0.12
CA ASN A 252 2.28 4.13 -0.25
C ASN A 252 1.39 5.20 0.43
N ALA A 253 1.96 6.38 0.69
CA ALA A 253 1.25 7.52 1.19
C ALA A 253 1.82 8.82 0.61
N MET A 254 0.96 9.80 0.37
CA MET A 254 1.31 11.12 -0.11
C MET A 254 1.05 12.17 0.97
N TRP A 255 1.97 13.11 1.14
CA TRP A 255 1.77 14.31 1.94
C TRP A 255 1.22 15.41 1.04
N VAL A 256 -0.08 15.67 1.14
CA VAL A 256 -0.87 16.51 0.23
C VAL A 256 -1.06 17.91 0.82
N ALA A 257 -1.24 18.92 -0.03
CA ALA A 257 -1.36 20.33 0.34
C ALA A 257 -0.16 20.79 1.20
N GLN A 258 1.04 20.36 0.76
CA GLN A 258 2.30 20.52 1.48
C GLN A 258 2.55 21.99 1.87
N ARG A 259 3.25 22.20 2.99
CA ARG A 259 3.62 23.55 3.49
C ARG A 259 2.42 24.46 3.79
N THR A 260 1.24 23.89 4.03
CA THR A 260 0.04 24.61 4.47
C THR A 260 -0.56 24.01 5.74
N GLU A 261 -1.43 24.75 6.42
CA GLU A 261 -2.19 24.23 7.57
C GLU A 261 -3.18 23.11 7.20
N ARG A 262 -3.47 22.95 5.90
CA ARG A 262 -4.33 21.89 5.37
C ARG A 262 -3.54 20.62 5.02
N ALA A 263 -2.23 20.63 5.26
CA ALA A 263 -1.37 19.51 4.92
C ALA A 263 -1.82 18.24 5.65
N HIS A 264 -1.86 17.13 4.92
CA HIS A 264 -2.30 15.85 5.47
C HIS A 264 -1.74 14.68 4.68
N GLN A 265 -1.80 13.50 5.29
CA GLN A 265 -1.46 12.26 4.62
C GLN A 265 -2.66 11.65 3.90
N CYS A 266 -2.44 11.12 2.70
CA CYS A 266 -3.41 10.39 1.90
C CYS A 266 -2.82 9.03 1.51
N LEU A 267 -3.52 7.95 1.81
CA LEU A 267 -3.08 6.57 1.54
C LEU A 267 -3.33 6.21 0.07
N ILE A 268 -2.38 5.54 -0.56
CA ILE A 268 -2.43 5.13 -1.98
C ILE A 268 -1.93 3.70 -2.13
N ASP A 269 -2.16 3.10 -3.30
CA ASP A 269 -1.65 1.77 -3.65
C ASP A 269 -2.25 0.62 -2.81
N PHE A 270 -3.55 0.38 -3.00
CA PHE A 270 -4.31 -0.65 -2.28
C PHE A 270 -4.21 -2.04 -2.93
N GLU A 271 -3.11 -2.35 -3.63
CA GLU A 271 -2.89 -3.65 -4.29
C GLU A 271 -2.87 -4.82 -3.30
N MET A 272 -2.54 -4.56 -2.04
CA MET A 272 -2.43 -5.58 -0.98
C MET A 272 -3.58 -5.53 0.03
N VAL A 273 -4.62 -4.73 -0.25
CA VAL A 273 -5.79 -4.57 0.62
C VAL A 273 -6.42 -5.91 0.98
N GLY A 274 -6.78 -6.06 2.24
CA GLY A 274 -7.26 -7.31 2.77
C GLY A 274 -7.82 -7.24 4.18
N LEU A 275 -7.90 -8.42 4.78
CA LEU A 275 -8.38 -8.63 6.13
C LEU A 275 -7.21 -8.97 7.05
N GLY A 276 -7.08 -8.27 8.17
CA GLY A 276 -5.96 -8.46 9.08
C GLY A 276 -6.13 -7.73 10.40
N PRO A 277 -5.27 -7.98 11.40
CA PRO A 277 -5.21 -7.15 12.58
C PRO A 277 -4.62 -5.78 12.21
N GLY A 278 -5.26 -4.67 12.60
CA GLY A 278 -4.77 -3.32 12.28
C GLY A 278 -3.32 -3.05 12.74
N ALA A 279 -2.91 -3.68 13.84
CA ALA A 279 -1.52 -3.63 14.32
C ALA A 279 -0.48 -4.15 13.31
N GLN A 280 -0.88 -4.98 12.33
CA GLN A 280 0.01 -5.44 11.26
C GLN A 280 0.44 -4.29 10.36
N ASP A 281 -0.48 -3.42 9.92
CA ASP A 281 -0.15 -2.27 9.08
C ASP A 281 0.81 -1.32 9.83
N LEU A 282 0.51 -1.01 11.10
CA LEU A 282 1.33 -0.13 11.92
C LEU A 282 2.72 -0.73 12.18
N GLY A 283 2.79 -2.03 12.46
CA GLY A 283 4.04 -2.75 12.65
C GLY A 283 4.89 -2.76 11.38
N GLN A 284 4.28 -3.02 10.22
CA GLN A 284 4.95 -2.95 8.92
C GLN A 284 5.50 -1.55 8.66
N TYR A 285 4.69 -0.51 8.88
CA TYR A 285 5.08 0.89 8.64
C TYR A 285 6.33 1.26 9.45
N VAL A 286 6.33 0.91 10.75
CA VAL A 286 7.47 1.22 11.63
C VAL A 286 8.71 0.43 11.25
N ILE A 287 8.61 -0.90 11.08
CA ILE A 287 9.77 -1.77 10.83
C ILE A 287 10.45 -1.45 9.49
N SER A 288 9.67 -1.00 8.51
CA SER A 288 10.19 -0.79 7.16
C SER A 288 10.95 0.53 7.02
N HIS A 289 10.64 1.58 7.79
CA HIS A 289 11.16 2.93 7.50
C HIS A 289 11.65 3.75 8.70
N VAL A 290 11.13 3.50 9.91
CA VAL A 290 11.45 4.32 11.08
C VAL A 290 12.82 3.94 11.63
N ASP A 291 13.68 4.94 11.86
CA ASP A 291 14.97 4.72 12.50
C ASP A 291 14.80 4.05 13.89
N PRO A 292 15.58 3.00 14.23
CA PRO A 292 15.45 2.31 15.51
C PRO A 292 15.61 3.20 16.75
N GLY A 293 16.42 4.26 16.68
CA GLY A 293 16.55 5.27 17.73
C GLY A 293 15.27 6.06 17.92
N MET A 294 14.72 6.60 16.85
CA MET A 294 13.43 7.31 16.86
C MET A 294 12.30 6.41 17.38
N ARG A 295 12.24 5.17 16.90
CA ARG A 295 11.24 4.19 17.35
C ARG A 295 11.28 4.01 18.88
N ARG A 296 12.46 3.79 19.46
CA ARG A 296 12.64 3.62 20.91
C ARG A 296 12.15 4.82 21.72
N GLU A 297 12.31 6.02 21.17
CA GLU A 297 11.90 7.27 21.80
C GLU A 297 10.39 7.53 21.66
N LYS A 298 9.82 7.33 20.47
CA LYS A 298 8.52 7.88 20.06
C LYS A 298 7.38 6.87 19.94
N GLU A 299 7.64 5.58 19.76
CA GLU A 299 6.61 4.59 19.41
C GLU A 299 5.42 4.57 20.37
N ARG A 300 5.66 4.75 21.68
CA ARG A 300 4.58 4.82 22.68
C ARG A 300 3.65 6.03 22.48
N ALA A 301 4.18 7.15 22.00
CA ALA A 301 3.43 8.37 21.77
C ALA A 301 2.60 8.32 20.47
N TRP A 302 2.94 7.45 19.52
CA TRP A 302 2.14 7.26 18.30
C TRP A 302 0.94 6.33 18.52
N VAL A 303 1.03 5.43 19.51
CA VAL A 303 -0.02 4.43 19.82
C VAL A 303 -1.03 4.95 20.85
N GLY A 304 -0.61 5.86 21.73
CA GLY A 304 -1.43 6.39 22.84
C GLY A 304 -2.30 7.56 22.44
#